data_AF-A0A2G2PC59-F1
#
_entry.id   AF-A0A2G2PC59-F1
#
_cell.length_a   1.000
_cell.length_b   1.000
_cell.length_c   1.000
_cell.angle_alpha   90.00
_cell.angle_beta   90.00
_cell.angle_gamma   90.00
#
_symmetry.space_group_name_H-M   'P 1'
#
loop_
_entity.id
_entity.type
_entity.pdbx_description
1 polymer ?
#
loop_
_entity_poly.entity_id
_entity_poly.type
_entity_poly.pdbx_seq_one_letter_code
_entity_poly.pdbx_strand_id
1 'polypeptide(L)'
;MSVSIFLDSNHLIGNIIDFSIKSIAVRAKYSKRIETMHDKHVRIVFNIPNKKDEMGYIKLSIDVKIIFNTQADPDGFCKIVYDFDEENISESLLMEYVYDRQKELIIELKRVSLFRQF
;
A
#
# COMPACT_ATOMS: atom_id res chain seq x y z
N MET A 1 1.45 -7.65 -0.12
CA MET A 1 1.57 -7.25 -1.54
C MET A 1 2.87 -6.49 -1.71
N SER A 2 3.75 -6.90 -2.63
CA SER A 2 5.06 -6.23 -2.81
C SER A 2 4.89 -4.85 -3.43
N VAL A 3 5.73 -3.90 -3.03
CA VAL A 3 5.78 -2.54 -3.59
C VAL A 3 7.22 -2.11 -3.79
N SER A 4 7.49 -1.50 -4.94
CA SER A 4 8.73 -0.80 -5.23
C SER A 4 8.56 0.68 -4.94
N ILE A 5 9.47 1.26 -4.16
CA ILE A 5 9.50 2.67 -3.79
C ILE A 5 10.75 3.28 -4.43
N PHE A 6 10.56 4.34 -5.20
CA PHE A 6 11.63 5.07 -5.90
C PHE A 6 11.72 6.49 -5.35
N LEU A 7 12.92 6.87 -4.92
CA LEU A 7 13.26 8.25 -4.58
C LEU A 7 14.59 8.60 -5.24
N ASP A 8 14.56 9.53 -6.19
CA ASP A 8 15.72 9.91 -7.00
C ASP A 8 16.38 8.67 -7.63
N SER A 9 17.65 8.38 -7.30
CA SER A 9 18.39 7.18 -7.72
C SER A 9 18.26 5.99 -6.77
N ASN A 10 17.52 6.13 -5.67
CA ASN A 10 17.31 5.06 -4.69
C ASN A 10 16.07 4.23 -5.04
N HIS A 11 16.20 2.92 -4.82
CA HIS A 11 15.13 1.95 -4.94
C HIS A 11 15.04 1.12 -3.66
N LEU A 12 13.84 1.06 -3.10
CA LEU A 12 13.51 0.26 -1.93
C LEU A 12 12.39 -0.71 -2.29
N ILE A 13 12.43 -1.90 -1.72
CA ILE A 13 11.35 -2.88 -1.83
C ILE A 13 10.71 -3.03 -0.45
N GLY A 14 9.39 -2.96 -0.43
CA GLY A 14 8.58 -3.13 0.77
C GLY A 14 7.38 -4.02 0.53
N ASN A 15 6.58 -4.17 1.58
CA ASN A 15 5.30 -4.86 1.55
C ASN A 15 4.22 -3.90 2.02
N ILE A 16 3.18 -3.75 1.20
CA ILE A 16 1.96 -3.03 1.58
C ILE A 16 1.32 -3.82 2.71
N ILE A 17 1.15 -3.15 3.85
CA ILE A 17 0.50 -3.69 5.05
C ILE A 17 -0.95 -3.24 5.14
N ASP A 18 -1.25 -2.04 4.68
CA ASP A 18 -2.60 -1.50 4.66
C ASP A 18 -2.75 -0.46 3.55
N PHE A 19 -3.98 -0.30 3.07
CA PHE A 19 -4.31 0.50 1.91
C PHE A 19 -5.67 1.18 2.10
N SER A 20 -5.72 2.50 1.93
CA SER A 20 -6.95 3.28 1.94
C SER A 20 -7.10 4.07 0.64
N ILE A 21 -8.18 4.84 0.51
CA ILE A 21 -8.41 5.69 -0.66
C ILE A 21 -7.39 6.84 -0.74
N LYS A 22 -6.86 7.29 0.41
CA LYS A 22 -5.96 8.46 0.48
C LYS A 22 -4.53 8.12 0.83
N SER A 23 -4.28 6.94 1.38
CA SER A 23 -2.97 6.62 1.93
C SER A 23 -2.66 5.15 1.83
N ILE A 24 -1.36 4.86 1.87
CA ILE A 24 -0.84 3.51 1.88
C ILE A 24 0.22 3.36 2.96
N ALA A 25 0.12 2.26 3.69
CA ALA A 25 1.10 1.89 4.68
C ALA A 25 1.97 0.74 4.15
N VAL A 26 3.28 0.90 4.26
CA VAL A 26 4.27 -0.06 3.77
C VAL A 26 5.22 -0.43 4.90
N ARG A 27 5.53 -1.72 5.01
CA ARG A 27 6.65 -2.24 5.81
C ARG A 27 7.86 -2.43 4.90
N ALA A 28 8.96 -1.76 5.20
CA ALA A 28 10.21 -1.85 4.43
C ALA A 28 11.40 -2.02 5.38
N LYS A 29 12.51 -2.55 4.86
CA LYS A 29 13.75 -2.67 5.65
C LYS A 29 14.21 -1.28 6.07
N TYR A 30 14.46 -1.09 7.36
CA TYR A 30 14.90 0.20 7.87
C TYR A 30 16.27 0.56 7.30
N SER A 31 16.45 1.84 7.00
CA SER A 31 17.73 2.43 6.70
C SER A 31 17.74 3.87 7.22
N LYS A 32 18.91 4.38 7.62
CA LYS A 32 19.06 5.80 8.03
C LYS A 32 18.59 6.78 6.95
N ARG A 33 18.54 6.35 5.68
CA ARG A 33 18.02 7.16 4.58
C ARG A 33 16.50 7.37 4.69
N ILE A 34 15.74 6.41 5.21
CA ILE A 34 14.29 6.54 5.37
C ILE A 34 13.94 7.66 6.37
N GLU A 35 14.77 7.87 7.39
CA GLU A 35 14.60 8.96 8.35
C GLU A 35 14.71 10.35 7.68
N THR A 36 15.54 10.48 6.64
CA THR A 36 15.72 11.75 5.91
C THR A 36 14.72 11.95 4.76
N MET A 37 13.75 11.04 4.62
CA MET A 37 12.73 11.09 3.58
C MET A 37 11.43 11.77 4.02
N HIS A 38 11.37 12.32 5.24
CA HIS A 38 10.19 13.06 5.70
C HIS A 38 9.86 14.21 4.73
N ASP A 39 8.57 14.39 4.42
CA ASP A 39 8.03 15.37 3.47
C ASP A 39 8.53 15.27 2.01
N LYS A 40 9.24 14.21 1.64
CA LYS A 40 9.63 13.99 0.24
C LYS A 40 8.53 13.30 -0.55
N HIS A 41 8.40 13.68 -1.81
CA HIS A 41 7.62 12.95 -2.79
C HIS A 41 8.45 11.76 -3.27
N VAL A 42 7.82 10.60 -3.32
CA VAL A 42 8.39 9.36 -3.84
C VAL A 42 7.42 8.77 -4.85
N ARG A 43 7.94 7.95 -5.75
CA ARG A 43 7.10 7.15 -6.63
C ARG A 43 6.97 5.76 -6.06
N ILE A 44 5.75 5.27 -5.90
CA ILE A 44 5.48 3.89 -5.52
C ILE A 44 4.83 3.12 -6.67
N VAL A 45 5.28 1.88 -6.85
CA VAL A 45 4.85 1.00 -7.93
C VAL A 45 4.45 -0.34 -7.35
N PHE A 46 3.22 -0.76 -7.61
CA PHE A 46 2.65 -2.02 -7.10
C PHE A 46 1.56 -2.52 -8.05
N ASN A 47 1.18 -3.79 -7.92
CA ASN A 47 0.11 -4.39 -8.71
C ASN A 47 -1.13 -4.58 -7.84
N ILE A 48 -2.30 -4.19 -8.33
CA ILE A 48 -3.58 -4.55 -7.72
C ILE A 48 -4.29 -5.61 -8.56
N PRO A 49 -4.91 -6.63 -7.96
CA PRO A 49 -5.77 -7.56 -8.67
C PRO A 49 -6.90 -6.82 -9.41
N ASN A 50 -7.15 -7.18 -10.66
CA ASN A 50 -8.26 -6.66 -11.43
C ASN A 50 -8.82 -7.75 -12.35
N LYS A 51 -10.08 -8.15 -12.13
CA LYS A 51 -10.72 -9.24 -12.87
C LYS A 51 -11.10 -8.87 -14.32
N LYS A 52 -11.11 -7.57 -14.63
CA LYS A 52 -11.43 -7.05 -15.97
C LYS A 52 -10.18 -6.95 -16.85
N ASP A 53 -8.99 -6.98 -16.26
CA ASP A 53 -7.72 -6.94 -16.97
C ASP A 53 -7.31 -8.34 -17.44
N GLU A 54 -6.77 -8.46 -18.65
CA GLU A 54 -6.38 -9.74 -19.26
C GLU A 54 -5.32 -10.49 -18.45
N MET A 55 -4.43 -9.76 -17.76
CA MET A 55 -3.38 -10.34 -16.92
C MET A 55 -3.85 -10.62 -15.50
N GLY A 56 -5.11 -10.25 -15.17
CA GLY A 56 -5.70 -10.40 -13.84
C GLY A 56 -5.21 -9.38 -12.80
N TYR A 57 -4.37 -8.41 -13.21
CA TYR A 57 -3.88 -7.35 -12.34
C TYR A 57 -3.55 -6.09 -13.15
N ILE A 58 -3.65 -4.93 -12.49
CA ILE A 58 -3.19 -3.65 -13.02
C ILE A 58 -1.97 -3.21 -12.24
N LYS A 59 -0.93 -2.78 -12.97
CA LYS A 59 0.24 -2.13 -12.38
C LYS A 59 -0.05 -0.65 -12.19
N LEU A 60 0.03 -0.19 -10.94
CA LEU A 60 -0.09 1.21 -10.58
C LEU A 60 1.29 1.81 -10.32
N SER A 61 1.44 3.06 -10.73
CA SER A 61 2.63 3.89 -10.49
C SER A 61 2.13 5.26 -10.07
N ILE A 62 2.22 5.58 -8.79
CA ILE A 62 1.67 6.81 -8.21
C ILE A 62 2.77 7.57 -7.48
N ASP A 63 2.76 8.88 -7.66
CA ASP A 63 3.62 9.80 -6.91
C ASP A 63 2.89 10.16 -5.60
N VAL A 64 3.59 10.03 -4.47
CA VAL A 64 3.03 10.08 -3.13
C VAL A 64 3.98 10.79 -2.17
N LYS A 65 3.44 11.39 -1.11
CA LYS A 65 4.24 12.09 -0.09
C LYS A 65 4.40 11.23 1.16
N ILE A 66 5.59 11.17 1.72
CA ILE A 66 5.80 10.54 3.04
C ILE A 66 5.26 11.46 4.14
N ILE A 67 4.28 10.96 4.89
CA ILE A 67 3.67 11.70 6.02
C ILE A 67 4.07 11.16 7.38
N PHE A 68 4.56 9.91 7.45
CA PHE A 68 4.98 9.31 8.71
C PHE A 68 5.94 8.13 8.46
N ASN A 69 6.93 7.98 9.33
CA ASN A 69 7.72 6.75 9.43
C ASN A 69 7.98 6.39 10.90
N THR A 70 8.18 5.11 11.17
CA THR A 70 8.59 4.62 12.49
C THR A 70 10.09 4.38 12.53
N GLN A 71 10.64 4.30 13.74
CA GLN A 71 11.94 3.66 13.94
C GLN A 71 11.89 2.18 13.57
N ALA A 72 13.07 1.56 13.48
CA ALA A 72 13.21 0.14 13.26
C ALA A 72 12.54 -0.66 14.40
N ASP A 73 11.74 -1.65 14.03
CA ASP A 73 11.28 -2.72 14.92
C ASP A 73 12.45 -3.68 15.25
N PRO A 74 12.29 -4.62 16.20
CA PRO A 74 13.34 -5.58 16.58
C PRO A 74 13.86 -6.43 15.41
N ASP A 75 13.07 -6.59 14.34
CA ASP A 75 13.45 -7.33 13.14
C ASP A 75 14.19 -6.47 12.10
N GLY A 76 14.40 -5.17 12.39
CA GLY A 76 15.08 -4.23 11.50
C GLY A 76 14.21 -3.66 10.37
N PHE A 77 12.89 -3.68 10.53
CA PHE A 77 11.93 -3.10 9.58
C PHE A 77 11.29 -1.83 10.14
N CYS A 78 10.79 -0.98 9.26
CA CYS A 78 10.03 0.21 9.64
C CYS A 78 8.70 0.24 8.89
N LYS A 79 7.73 0.93 9.49
CA LYS A 79 6.47 1.29 8.83
C LYS A 79 6.61 2.69 8.26
N ILE A 80 6.24 2.84 6.99
CA ILE A 80 6.19 4.13 6.29
C ILE A 80 4.75 4.32 5.81
N VAL A 81 4.19 5.50 6.06
CA VAL A 81 2.86 5.89 5.58
C VAL A 81 3.04 6.98 4.54
N TYR A 82 2.45 6.74 3.38
CA TYR A 82 2.42 7.67 2.27
C TYR A 82 1.01 8.18 2.05
N ASP A 83 0.89 9.46 1.74
CA ASP A 83 -0.35 10.13 1.36
C ASP A 83 -0.38 10.29 -0.17
N PHE A 84 -1.54 10.05 -0.77
CA PHE A 84 -1.76 10.21 -2.19
C PHE A 84 -2.11 11.67 -2.48
N ASP A 85 -1.42 12.27 -3.45
CA ASP A 85 -1.83 13.60 -3.93
C ASP A 85 -3.21 13.51 -4.63
N GLU A 86 -4.06 14.52 -4.39
CA GLU A 86 -5.48 14.58 -4.80
C GLU A 86 -5.69 14.53 -6.33
N GLU A 87 -4.64 14.75 -7.13
CA GLU A 87 -4.73 14.78 -8.61
C GLU A 87 -4.38 13.45 -9.29
N ASN A 88 -4.22 12.36 -8.53
CA ASN A 88 -3.81 11.08 -9.11
C ASN A 88 -4.96 10.42 -9.91
N ILE A 89 -4.74 10.25 -11.23
CA ILE A 89 -5.62 9.60 -12.22
C ILE A 89 -6.12 8.20 -11.80
N SER A 90 -5.46 7.58 -10.83
CA SER A 90 -5.78 6.23 -10.33
C SER A 90 -6.82 6.19 -9.21
N GLU A 91 -7.38 7.33 -8.75
CA GLU A 91 -8.31 7.36 -7.61
C GLU A 91 -9.53 6.44 -7.81
N SER A 92 -10.14 6.45 -9.00
CA SER A 92 -11.30 5.60 -9.31
C SER A 92 -10.98 4.10 -9.26
N LEU A 93 -9.82 3.71 -9.81
CA LEU A 93 -9.34 2.32 -9.77
C LEU A 93 -9.02 1.87 -8.34
N LEU A 94 -8.42 2.76 -7.55
CA LEU A 94 -8.11 2.50 -6.15
C LEU A 94 -9.38 2.39 -5.31
N MET A 95 -10.36 3.25 -5.53
CA MET A 95 -11.66 3.19 -4.87
C MET A 95 -12.40 1.88 -5.19
N GLU A 96 -12.44 1.47 -6.45
CA GLU A 96 -13.05 0.20 -6.87
C GLU A 96 -12.36 -0.98 -6.15
N TYR A 97 -11.03 -1.01 -6.16
CA TYR A 97 -10.26 -2.05 -5.48
C TYR A 97 -10.50 -2.11 -3.96
N VAL A 98 -10.45 -0.97 -3.28
CA VAL A 98 -10.68 -0.89 -1.82
C VAL A 98 -12.09 -1.37 -1.48
N TYR A 99 -13.08 -0.93 -2.25
CA TYR A 99 -14.47 -1.32 -2.04
C TYR A 99 -14.69 -2.82 -2.23
N ASP A 100 -14.13 -3.40 -3.29
CA ASP A 100 -14.23 -4.84 -3.54
C ASP A 100 -13.53 -5.66 -2.44
N ARG A 101 -12.35 -5.22 -1.98
CA ARG A 101 -11.66 -5.91 -0.89
C ARG A 101 -12.43 -5.82 0.43
N GLN A 102 -13.07 -4.69 0.73
CA GLN A 102 -13.93 -4.55 1.90
C GLN A 102 -15.14 -5.50 1.84
N LYS A 103 -15.77 -5.66 0.68
CA LYS A 103 -16.84 -6.64 0.49
C LYS A 103 -16.36 -8.07 0.76
N GLU A 104 -15.20 -8.44 0.23
CA GLU A 104 -14.62 -9.77 0.43
C GLU A 104 -14.35 -10.03 1.92
N LEU A 105 -13.77 -9.07 2.64
CA LEU A 105 -13.53 -9.16 4.08
C LEU A 105 -14.82 -9.36 4.88
N ILE A 106 -15.89 -8.64 4.55
CA ILE A 106 -17.20 -8.82 5.20
C ILE A 106 -17.74 -10.25 4.97
N ILE A 107 -17.58 -10.78 3.77
CA ILE A 107 -18.00 -12.16 3.43
C ILE A 107 -17.16 -13.19 4.19
N GLU A 108 -15.85 -13.00 4.27
CA GLU A 108 -14.93 -13.86 5.04
C GLU A 108 -15.31 -13.87 6.53
N LEU A 109 -15.56 -12.70 7.12
CA LEU A 109 -15.99 -12.57 8.52
C LEU A 109 -17.32 -13.26 8.80
N LYS A 110 -18.32 -13.08 7.93
CA LYS A 110 -19.62 -13.74 8.05
C LYS A 110 -19.50 -15.27 8.04
N ARG A 111 -18.63 -15.81 7.18
CA ARG A 111 -18.36 -17.26 7.17
C ARG A 111 -17.76 -17.72 8.49
N VAL A 112 -16.76 -17.01 9.02
CA VAL A 112 -16.15 -17.36 10.31
C VAL A 112 -17.15 -17.27 11.47
N SER A 113 -18.03 -16.27 11.48
CA SER A 113 -19.07 -16.16 12.52
C SER A 113 -20.10 -17.29 12.45
N LEU A 114 -20.46 -17.74 11.25
CA LEU A 114 -21.35 -18.89 11.06
C LEU A 114 -20.69 -20.21 11.52
N PHE A 115 -19.39 -20.37 11.27
CA PHE A 115 -18.63 -21.55 11.71
C PHE A 115 -18.43 -21.63 13.23
N ARG A 116 -18.49 -20.51 13.96
CA ARG A 116 -18.39 -20.49 15.43
C ARG A 116 -19.70 -20.81 16.15
N GLN A 117 -20.80 -20.97 15.42
CA GLN A 117 -22.12 -21.35 15.98
C GLN A 117 -22.42 -22.86 15.87
N PHE A 118 -21.48 -23.64 15.33
CA PHE A 118 -21.48 -25.10 15.31
C PHE A 118 -20.31 -25.63 16.15
#